data_AF-A0A7S2EFN9-F1
#
_entry.id   AF-A0A7S2EFN9-F1
#
_cell.length_a   1.000
_cell.length_b   1.000
_cell.length_c   1.000
_cell.angle_alpha   90.00
_cell.angle_beta   90.00
_cell.angle_gamma   90.00
#
_symmetry.space_group_name_H-M   'P 1'
#
loop_
_entity.id
_entity.type
_entity.pdbx_description
1 polymer ?
#
loop_
_entity_poly.entity_id
_entity_poly.type
_entity_poly.pdbx_seq_one_letter_code
_entity_poly.pdbx_strand_id
1 'polypeptide(L)'
;MSRTTSRTLFFLIFTVLLSSVRSSFVGTHSINAYAARDCSEPSPSSLFATVSRRAWCEGIASGLLFSAVTSRGAIKPAYADDEEPEPYENPNIPAGPEERSGLVVLRVAEVAQFQEKILRAVASGAVEDVTVTPQQIVFGTQILLRNSNLGGNMKLMIDNEVPRKLRKEAVNNAVKTMNTIQSISTTAGKIQRPFEKEEMIQIADLYRDVRLQLNQMYEYLPPAEKSKYYGYFMAVTE
;
A
#
# COMPACT_ATOMS: atom_id res chain seq x y z
N MET A 1 -28.78 -13.08 -15.11
CA MET A 1 -28.27 -13.55 -13.80
C MET A 1 -27.19 -12.58 -13.33
N SER A 2 -27.27 -12.19 -12.08
CA SER A 2 -26.72 -10.96 -11.47
C SER A 2 -25.18 -10.88 -11.44
N ARG A 3 -24.61 -9.78 -11.93
CA ARG A 3 -23.19 -9.36 -11.79
C ARG A 3 -23.05 -8.03 -11.04
N THR A 4 -23.99 -7.66 -10.19
CA THR A 4 -24.01 -6.35 -9.49
C THR A 4 -23.56 -6.41 -8.03
N THR A 5 -23.42 -7.58 -7.42
CA THR A 5 -23.20 -7.69 -5.96
C THR A 5 -21.75 -7.53 -5.50
N SER A 6 -20.74 -7.72 -6.36
CA SER A 6 -19.33 -7.60 -5.95
C SER A 6 -18.82 -6.15 -5.91
N ARG A 7 -19.39 -5.26 -6.72
CA ARG A 7 -19.00 -3.83 -6.74
C ARG A 7 -19.51 -3.05 -5.53
N THR A 8 -20.62 -3.48 -4.93
CA THR A 8 -21.22 -2.82 -3.76
C THR A 8 -20.47 -3.11 -2.46
N LEU A 9 -19.84 -4.29 -2.33
CA LEU A 9 -19.06 -4.65 -1.15
C LEU A 9 -17.74 -3.85 -1.07
N PHE A 10 -17.14 -3.53 -2.22
CA PHE A 10 -15.94 -2.71 -2.30
C PHE A 10 -16.21 -1.23 -2.01
N PHE A 11 -17.38 -0.73 -2.42
CA PHE A 11 -17.87 0.58 -2.01
C PHE A 11 -18.04 0.66 -0.49
N LEU A 12 -18.52 -0.39 0.19
CA LEU A 12 -18.70 -0.37 1.64
C LEU A 12 -17.38 -0.31 2.43
N ILE A 13 -16.34 -1.02 2.01
CA ILE A 13 -15.05 -1.00 2.73
C ILE A 13 -14.36 0.38 2.59
N PHE A 14 -14.50 1.06 1.44
CA PHE A 14 -13.90 2.38 1.26
C PHE A 14 -14.79 3.53 1.77
N THR A 15 -16.12 3.41 1.71
CA THR A 15 -17.05 4.42 2.25
C THR A 15 -17.08 4.42 3.79
N VAL A 16 -16.88 3.26 4.44
CA VAL A 16 -16.75 3.20 5.90
C VAL A 16 -15.46 3.88 6.38
N LEU A 17 -14.38 3.82 5.60
CA LEU A 17 -13.12 4.53 5.90
C LEU A 17 -13.22 6.05 5.70
N LEU A 18 -13.99 6.54 4.72
CA LEU A 18 -14.22 7.98 4.53
C LEU A 18 -15.28 8.57 5.46
N SER A 19 -16.27 7.79 5.92
CA SER A 19 -17.34 8.29 6.80
C SER A 19 -16.91 8.41 8.26
N SER A 20 -15.88 7.68 8.69
CA SER A 20 -15.46 7.66 10.10
C SER A 20 -14.57 8.83 10.53
N VAL A 21 -14.13 9.70 9.62
CA VAL A 21 -13.25 10.85 9.93
C VAL A 21 -14.02 12.17 10.11
N ARG A 22 -15.36 12.16 9.96
CA ARG A 22 -16.17 13.39 10.05
C ARG A 22 -16.73 13.72 11.45
N SER A 23 -16.37 12.95 12.48
CA SER A 23 -16.90 13.15 13.84
C SER A 23 -15.81 13.10 14.90
N SER A 24 -14.91 14.09 14.94
CA SER A 24 -14.13 14.52 16.13
C SER A 24 -13.13 15.62 15.76
N PHE A 25 -13.57 16.87 15.62
CA PHE A 25 -12.76 18.03 16.00
C PHE A 25 -13.61 19.31 16.04
N VAL A 26 -14.38 19.46 17.11
CA VAL A 26 -14.88 20.76 17.60
C VAL A 26 -14.41 20.85 19.03
N GLY A 27 -13.56 21.83 19.34
CA GLY A 27 -13.00 22.00 20.69
C GLY A 27 -11.83 22.96 20.73
N THR A 28 -12.16 24.24 20.89
CA THR A 28 -11.32 25.40 21.17
C THR A 28 -10.27 25.19 22.26
N HIS A 29 -9.07 25.78 22.12
CA HIS A 29 -8.47 26.65 23.14
C HIS A 29 -7.36 27.54 22.55
N SER A 30 -7.50 28.83 22.86
CA SER A 30 -6.50 29.90 22.76
C SER A 30 -5.38 29.70 23.78
N ILE A 31 -4.14 30.12 23.49
CA ILE A 31 -3.23 30.95 24.33
C ILE A 31 -1.85 31.12 23.64
N ASN A 32 -1.47 32.40 23.48
CA ASN A 32 -0.15 33.08 23.49
C ASN A 32 1.09 32.59 22.72
N ALA A 33 1.47 33.45 21.76
CA ALA A 33 2.75 34.16 21.59
C ALA A 33 4.01 33.62 22.30
N TYR A 34 5.05 33.31 21.51
CA TYR A 34 6.45 33.67 21.80
C TYR A 34 7.26 33.96 20.53
N ALA A 35 8.26 34.80 20.75
CA ALA A 35 9.15 35.55 19.87
C ALA A 35 9.98 34.78 18.82
N ALA A 36 10.24 35.54 17.74
CA ALA A 36 11.44 35.64 16.91
C ALA A 36 12.60 34.66 17.14
N ARG A 37 13.04 34.02 16.05
CA ARG A 37 14.46 33.75 15.80
C ARG A 37 14.78 33.52 14.32
N ASP A 38 15.61 34.44 13.82
CA ASP A 38 16.68 34.37 12.84
C ASP A 38 16.63 33.42 11.63
N CYS A 39 16.77 34.08 10.49
CA CYS A 39 17.04 33.53 9.17
C CYS A 39 18.44 32.92 9.09
N SER A 40 18.54 31.70 8.55
CA SER A 40 19.71 31.27 7.79
C SER A 40 19.26 30.31 6.68
N GLU A 41 19.45 30.73 5.43
CA GLU A 41 19.30 29.90 4.24
C GLU A 41 20.46 28.89 4.14
N PRO A 42 20.19 27.63 3.80
CA PRO A 42 21.19 26.76 3.21
C PRO A 42 20.98 26.59 1.69
N SER A 43 22.04 26.92 0.95
CA SER A 43 22.22 26.67 -0.48
C SER A 43 22.05 25.18 -0.85
N PRO A 44 21.51 24.86 -2.06
CA PRO A 44 21.24 23.48 -2.46
C PRO A 44 22.43 22.87 -3.20
N SER A 45 23.12 21.93 -2.56
CA SER A 45 24.02 21.02 -3.28
C SER A 45 24.06 19.62 -2.67
N SER A 46 23.72 18.66 -3.52
CA SER A 46 24.06 17.23 -3.49
C SER A 46 23.69 16.41 -2.26
N LEU A 47 22.57 15.67 -2.33
CA LEU A 47 22.37 14.42 -1.57
C LEU A 47 21.39 13.50 -2.32
N PHE A 48 21.80 12.97 -3.48
CA PHE A 48 21.24 11.71 -3.97
C PHE A 48 21.87 10.58 -3.17
N ALA A 49 21.31 10.29 -2.00
CA ALA A 49 21.66 9.09 -1.25
C ALA A 49 21.05 7.89 -1.99
N THR A 50 21.90 7.12 -2.67
CA THR A 50 21.60 5.77 -3.15
C THR A 50 21.19 4.90 -1.96
N VAL A 51 19.88 4.68 -1.81
CA VAL A 51 19.36 3.69 -0.86
C VAL A 51 19.80 2.30 -1.34
N SER A 52 20.67 1.68 -0.54
CA SER A 52 21.22 0.35 -0.78
C SER A 52 20.15 -0.74 -0.72
N ARG A 53 20.22 -1.72 -1.64
CA ARG A 53 19.34 -2.89 -1.77
C ARG A 53 19.12 -3.70 -0.48
N ARG A 54 19.98 -3.54 0.54
CA ARG A 54 19.88 -4.26 1.83
C ARG A 54 18.95 -3.62 2.86
N ALA A 55 18.71 -2.32 2.79
CA ALA A 55 17.93 -1.61 3.83
C ALA A 55 16.44 -2.02 3.87
N TRP A 56 15.92 -2.57 2.77
CA TRP A 56 14.50 -2.95 2.70
C TRP A 56 14.16 -4.21 3.51
N CYS A 57 15.12 -5.13 3.72
CA CYS A 57 14.86 -6.35 4.49
C CYS A 57 14.91 -6.13 6.01
N GLU A 58 15.58 -5.08 6.49
CA GLU A 58 15.82 -4.86 7.92
C GLU A 58 14.79 -3.92 8.57
N GLY A 59 14.05 -3.12 7.79
CA GLY A 59 13.15 -2.07 8.30
C GLY A 59 11.85 -2.52 8.96
N ILE A 60 11.55 -3.83 9.03
CA ILE A 60 10.29 -4.35 9.65
C ILE A 60 10.50 -4.81 11.09
N ALA A 61 11.75 -4.93 11.58
CA ALA A 61 12.04 -5.54 12.88
C ALA A 61 12.18 -4.56 14.08
N SER A 62 12.30 -3.24 13.88
CA SER A 62 12.74 -2.32 14.95
C SER A 62 11.62 -1.59 15.72
N GLY A 63 10.39 -2.12 15.71
CA GLY A 63 9.21 -1.43 16.22
C GLY A 63 8.67 -1.83 17.58
N LEU A 64 9.42 -2.49 18.48
CA LEU A 64 8.95 -2.83 19.83
C LEU A 64 10.10 -2.82 20.87
N LEU A 65 10.31 -1.68 21.53
CA LEU A 65 10.99 -1.61 22.83
C LEU A 65 10.07 -0.87 23.81
N PHE A 66 9.18 -1.62 24.45
CA PHE A 66 8.44 -1.16 25.63
C PHE A 66 9.17 -1.65 26.89
N SER A 67 9.27 -0.72 27.85
CA SER A 67 10.04 -0.76 29.08
C SER A 67 9.89 -2.04 29.93
N ALA A 68 11.04 -2.60 30.32
CA ALA A 68 11.13 -3.65 31.33
C ALA A 68 11.00 -3.05 32.75
N VAL A 69 9.92 -3.40 33.46
CA VAL A 69 9.85 -3.31 34.93
C VAL A 69 10.49 -4.56 35.50
N THR A 70 11.51 -4.37 36.33
CA THR A 70 12.21 -5.43 37.07
C THR A 70 11.41 -5.83 38.31
N SER A 71 10.77 -7.00 38.29
CA SER A 71 10.38 -7.71 39.51
C SER A 71 11.22 -8.98 39.66
N ARG A 72 12.07 -8.98 40.70
CA ARG A 72 12.91 -10.10 41.13
C ARG A 72 12.01 -11.16 41.76
N GLY A 73 11.81 -12.28 41.08
CA GLY A 73 11.23 -13.50 41.62
C GLY A 73 11.80 -14.68 40.85
N ALA A 74 12.54 -15.56 41.51
CA ALA A 74 13.10 -16.76 40.91
C ALA A 74 11.97 -17.76 40.63
N ILE A 75 11.37 -17.67 39.45
CA ILE A 75 10.43 -18.66 38.93
C ILE A 75 11.27 -19.71 38.20
N LYS A 76 11.25 -20.95 38.71
CA LYS A 76 11.78 -22.11 37.98
C LYS A 76 10.97 -22.26 36.69
N PRO A 77 11.59 -22.33 35.49
CA PRO A 77 10.84 -22.62 34.27
C PRO A 77 10.30 -24.05 34.38
N ALA A 78 8.98 -24.18 34.50
CA ALA A 78 8.30 -25.43 34.24
C ALA A 78 8.36 -25.62 32.72
N TYR A 79 9.21 -26.53 32.25
CA TYR A 79 9.11 -27.06 30.90
C TYR A 79 7.79 -27.81 30.82
N ALA A 80 6.80 -27.20 30.15
CA ALA A 80 5.72 -27.96 29.57
C ALA A 80 6.33 -28.74 28.41
N ASP A 81 6.11 -30.05 28.35
CA ASP A 81 6.43 -30.85 27.17
C ASP A 81 5.75 -30.20 25.97
N ASP A 82 6.55 -29.63 25.07
CA ASP A 82 6.12 -29.14 23.77
C ASP A 82 5.82 -30.35 22.88
N GLU A 83 4.70 -31.05 23.12
CA GLU A 83 4.05 -31.83 22.07
C GLU A 83 3.59 -30.85 21.00
N GLU A 84 4.39 -30.71 19.93
CA GLU A 84 3.99 -29.99 18.72
C GLU A 84 2.61 -30.51 18.30
N PRO A 85 1.54 -29.69 18.33
CA PRO A 85 0.25 -30.16 17.89
C PRO A 85 0.34 -30.48 16.40
N GLU A 86 0.28 -31.78 16.09
CA GLU A 86 0.13 -32.30 14.73
C GLU A 86 -0.89 -31.44 13.98
N PRO A 87 -0.54 -30.86 12.82
CA PRO A 87 -1.42 -29.96 12.10
C PRO A 87 -2.72 -30.72 11.77
N TYR A 88 -3.81 -30.32 12.41
CA TYR A 88 -5.13 -30.90 12.20
C TYR A 88 -5.58 -30.62 10.75
N GLU A 89 -5.32 -31.57 9.85
CA GLU A 89 -5.85 -31.57 8.49
C GLU A 89 -7.35 -31.85 8.54
N ASN A 90 -8.16 -30.79 8.63
CA ASN A 90 -9.61 -30.92 8.54
C ASN A 90 -10.01 -31.16 7.07
N PRO A 91 -10.51 -32.35 6.70
CA PRO A 91 -10.86 -32.69 5.32
C PRO A 91 -12.04 -31.87 4.76
N ASN A 92 -12.75 -31.15 5.65
CA ASN A 92 -13.95 -30.38 5.33
C ASN A 92 -13.73 -28.86 5.35
N ILE A 93 -12.49 -28.37 5.52
CA ILE A 93 -12.22 -26.96 5.23
C ILE A 93 -12.27 -26.85 3.71
N PRO A 94 -13.28 -26.19 3.10
CA PRO A 94 -13.23 -25.90 1.68
C PRO A 94 -11.92 -25.14 1.49
N ALA A 95 -11.05 -25.61 0.57
CA ALA A 95 -9.83 -24.92 0.23
C ALA A 95 -10.23 -23.47 -0.05
N GLY A 96 -9.98 -22.58 0.92
CA GLY A 96 -10.23 -21.16 0.74
C GLY A 96 -9.50 -20.78 -0.55
N PRO A 97 -10.05 -19.88 -1.38
CA PRO A 97 -9.36 -19.47 -2.60
C PRO A 97 -7.95 -19.10 -2.18
N GLU A 98 -6.96 -19.94 -2.52
CA GLU A 98 -5.60 -19.80 -1.98
C GLU A 98 -5.24 -18.34 -2.19
N GLU A 99 -4.93 -17.63 -1.09
CA GLU A 99 -4.53 -16.24 -1.18
C GLU A 99 -3.19 -16.20 -1.90
N ARG A 100 -3.29 -16.18 -3.23
CA ARG A 100 -2.16 -16.26 -4.12
C ARG A 100 -1.56 -14.89 -4.21
N SER A 101 -0.25 -14.86 -4.03
CA SER A 101 0.51 -13.63 -3.96
C SER A 101 0.31 -12.74 -5.20
N GLY A 102 0.15 -13.35 -6.39
CA GLY A 102 -0.20 -12.65 -7.62
C GLY A 102 -1.61 -12.00 -7.64
N LEU A 103 -2.59 -12.56 -6.92
CA LEU A 103 -3.94 -11.99 -6.85
C LEU A 103 -3.94 -10.64 -6.11
N VAL A 104 -3.17 -10.55 -5.02
CA VAL A 104 -3.04 -9.30 -4.25
C VAL A 104 -2.42 -8.21 -5.11
N VAL A 105 -1.37 -8.54 -5.87
CA VAL A 105 -0.70 -7.62 -6.81
C VAL A 105 -1.69 -7.05 -7.83
N LEU A 106 -2.56 -7.89 -8.40
CA LEU A 106 -3.58 -7.44 -9.36
C LEU A 106 -4.70 -6.61 -8.71
N ARG A 107 -5.16 -6.96 -7.51
CA ARG A 107 -6.15 -6.14 -6.78
C ARG A 107 -5.60 -4.75 -6.47
N VAL A 108 -4.32 -4.64 -6.11
CA VAL A 108 -3.70 -3.34 -5.89
C VAL A 108 -3.59 -2.54 -7.19
N ALA A 109 -3.36 -3.21 -8.33
CA ALA A 109 -3.38 -2.56 -9.64
C ALA A 109 -4.78 -2.01 -10.00
N GLU A 110 -5.84 -2.73 -9.66
CA GLU A 110 -7.23 -2.26 -9.80
C GLU A 110 -7.48 -1.01 -8.95
N VAL A 111 -7.04 -1.01 -7.69
CA VAL A 111 -7.17 0.17 -6.83
C VAL A 111 -6.40 1.35 -7.40
N ALA A 112 -5.19 1.14 -7.93
CA ALA A 112 -4.43 2.20 -8.59
C ALA A 112 -5.16 2.75 -9.82
N GLN A 113 -5.79 1.88 -10.64
CA GLN A 113 -6.62 2.30 -11.77
C GLN A 113 -7.81 3.16 -11.33
N PHE A 114 -8.46 2.78 -10.23
CA PHE A 114 -9.60 3.51 -9.69
C PHE A 114 -9.19 4.90 -9.18
N GLN A 115 -8.07 4.99 -8.44
CA GLN A 115 -7.52 6.26 -7.97
C GLN A 115 -7.12 7.16 -9.14
N GLU A 116 -6.49 6.61 -10.19
CA GLU A 116 -6.21 7.33 -11.44
C GLU A 116 -7.50 7.92 -12.05
N LYS A 117 -8.54 7.10 -12.22
CA LYS A 117 -9.82 7.51 -12.84
C LYS A 117 -10.51 8.62 -12.03
N ILE A 118 -10.56 8.52 -10.70
CA ILE A 118 -11.16 9.55 -9.84
C ILE A 118 -10.41 10.87 -9.98
N LEU A 119 -9.09 10.86 -9.83
CA LEU A 119 -8.29 12.09 -9.85
C LEU A 119 -8.43 12.82 -11.20
N ARG A 120 -8.43 12.08 -12.31
CA ARG A 120 -8.66 12.67 -13.63
C ARG A 120 -10.08 13.20 -13.79
N ALA A 121 -11.09 12.50 -13.28
CA ALA A 121 -12.48 12.95 -13.35
C ALA A 121 -12.69 14.25 -12.57
N VAL A 122 -12.16 14.34 -11.35
CA VAL A 122 -12.18 15.56 -10.52
C VAL A 122 -11.42 16.70 -11.20
N ALA A 123 -10.21 16.45 -11.70
CA ALA A 123 -9.40 17.45 -12.42
C ALA A 123 -10.09 17.96 -13.71
N SER A 124 -10.88 17.12 -14.38
CA SER A 124 -11.63 17.49 -15.57
C SER A 124 -12.91 18.29 -15.27
N GLY A 125 -13.36 18.32 -14.01
CA GLY A 125 -14.66 18.88 -13.62
C GLY A 125 -15.85 17.98 -13.94
N ALA A 126 -15.62 16.73 -14.35
CA ALA A 126 -16.70 15.77 -14.62
C ALA A 126 -17.45 15.30 -13.37
N VAL A 127 -16.85 15.52 -12.19
CA VAL A 127 -17.46 15.26 -10.88
C VAL A 127 -17.49 16.57 -10.12
N GLU A 128 -18.69 17.13 -9.97
CA GLU A 128 -18.94 18.35 -9.20
C GLU A 128 -19.00 18.03 -7.70
N ASP A 129 -18.75 19.03 -6.84
CA ASP A 129 -18.84 18.97 -5.38
C ASP A 129 -17.94 17.94 -4.65
N VAL A 130 -17.05 17.24 -5.36
CA VAL A 130 -16.08 16.34 -4.74
C VAL A 130 -14.74 17.04 -4.57
N THR A 131 -14.36 17.30 -3.33
CA THR A 131 -13.04 17.80 -2.98
C THR A 131 -12.16 16.67 -2.49
N VAL A 132 -11.03 16.46 -3.17
CA VAL A 132 -10.00 15.51 -2.77
C VAL A 132 -8.92 16.28 -2.02
N THR A 133 -8.58 15.86 -0.80
CA THR A 133 -7.52 16.51 -0.01
C THR A 133 -6.21 15.73 -0.10
N PRO A 134 -5.05 16.41 0.00
CA PRO A 134 -3.75 15.71 0.03
C PRO A 134 -3.64 14.70 1.17
N GLN A 135 -4.20 15.00 2.33
CA GLN A 135 -4.20 14.10 3.48
C GLN A 135 -4.94 12.78 3.18
N GLN A 136 -6.06 12.84 2.43
CA GLN A 136 -6.79 11.63 2.02
C GLN A 136 -5.93 10.74 1.11
N ILE A 137 -5.17 11.33 0.18
CA ILE A 137 -4.27 10.59 -0.71
C ILE A 137 -3.13 9.94 0.08
N VAL A 138 -2.48 10.68 0.98
CA VAL A 138 -1.40 10.14 1.83
C VAL A 138 -1.92 8.98 2.68
N PHE A 139 -3.02 9.20 3.38
CA PHE A 139 -3.63 8.21 4.27
C PHE A 139 -4.07 6.96 3.50
N GLY A 140 -4.80 7.13 2.39
CA GLY A 140 -5.26 6.03 1.56
C GLY A 140 -4.12 5.19 0.99
N THR A 141 -3.05 5.85 0.53
CA THR A 141 -1.85 5.17 0.00
C THR A 141 -1.12 4.37 1.08
N GLN A 142 -1.00 4.92 2.29
CA GLN A 142 -0.34 4.23 3.40
C GLN A 142 -1.15 3.02 3.89
N ILE A 143 -2.48 3.14 3.95
CA ILE A 143 -3.37 2.03 4.31
C ILE A 143 -3.29 0.92 3.27
N LEU A 144 -3.34 1.28 1.98
CA LEU A 144 -3.16 0.33 0.88
C LEU A 144 -1.89 -0.50 1.09
N LEU A 145 -0.76 0.16 1.35
CA LEU A 145 0.53 -0.52 1.56
C LEU A 145 0.54 -1.43 2.79
N ARG A 146 0.01 -0.95 3.92
CA ARG A 146 0.02 -1.71 5.19
C ARG A 146 -0.89 -2.93 5.13
N ASN A 147 -2.11 -2.78 4.62
CA ASN A 147 -3.11 -3.84 4.63
C ASN A 147 -2.86 -4.90 3.56
N SER A 148 -2.27 -4.53 2.42
CA SER A 148 -2.02 -5.48 1.33
C SER A 148 -0.75 -6.30 1.51
N ASN A 149 0.17 -5.90 2.40
CA ASN A 149 1.53 -6.45 2.44
C ASN A 149 2.12 -6.60 1.02
N LEU A 150 1.94 -5.56 0.18
CA LEU A 150 2.24 -5.65 -1.26
C LEU A 150 3.68 -6.09 -1.52
N GLY A 151 4.64 -5.60 -0.72
CA GLY A 151 6.04 -5.98 -0.81
C GLY A 151 6.27 -7.47 -0.58
N GLY A 152 5.67 -8.04 0.47
CA GLY A 152 5.74 -9.48 0.76
C GLY A 152 5.08 -10.32 -0.34
N ASN A 153 3.92 -9.90 -0.83
CA ASN A 153 3.20 -10.57 -1.91
C ASN A 153 3.98 -10.53 -3.24
N MET A 154 4.56 -9.39 -3.62
CA MET A 154 5.43 -9.33 -4.80
C MET A 154 6.65 -10.24 -4.67
N LYS A 155 7.25 -10.32 -3.47
CA LYS A 155 8.38 -11.21 -3.22
C LYS A 155 7.98 -12.69 -3.38
N LEU A 156 6.89 -13.11 -2.76
CA LEU A 156 6.37 -14.48 -2.87
C LEU A 156 6.05 -14.85 -4.33
N MET A 157 5.43 -13.93 -5.07
CA MET A 157 5.12 -14.11 -6.50
C MET A 157 6.40 -14.33 -7.31
N ILE A 158 7.43 -13.52 -7.07
CA ILE A 158 8.72 -13.64 -7.75
C ILE A 158 9.42 -14.97 -7.41
N ASP A 159 9.40 -15.35 -6.14
CA ASP A 159 10.16 -16.51 -5.66
C ASP A 159 9.49 -17.84 -6.04
N ASN A 160 8.16 -17.88 -6.13
CA ASN A 160 7.40 -19.10 -6.35
C ASN A 160 6.85 -19.22 -7.77
N GLU A 161 6.41 -18.13 -8.39
CA GLU A 161 5.63 -18.16 -9.63
C GLU A 161 6.45 -17.70 -10.85
N VAL A 162 7.41 -16.78 -10.68
CA VAL A 162 8.21 -16.23 -11.78
C VAL A 162 9.38 -17.17 -12.15
N PRO A 163 9.60 -17.48 -13.46
CA PRO A 163 10.71 -18.32 -13.90
C PRO A 163 12.06 -17.70 -13.54
N ARG A 164 13.03 -18.52 -13.11
CA ARG A 164 14.34 -18.05 -12.61
C ARG A 164 15.04 -17.05 -13.55
N LYS A 165 14.89 -17.21 -14.87
CA LYS A 165 15.49 -16.33 -15.88
C LYS A 165 14.97 -14.88 -15.81
N LEU A 166 13.70 -14.68 -15.43
CA LEU A 166 13.03 -13.37 -15.40
C LEU A 166 12.99 -12.73 -14.01
N ARG A 167 13.37 -13.47 -12.94
CA ARG A 167 13.29 -12.98 -11.55
C ARG A 167 14.03 -11.66 -11.33
N LYS A 168 15.19 -11.48 -11.95
CA LYS A 168 15.97 -10.24 -11.80
C LYS A 168 15.20 -9.01 -12.31
N GLU A 169 14.52 -9.15 -13.44
CA GLU A 169 13.69 -8.09 -14.03
C GLU A 169 12.44 -7.84 -13.17
N ALA A 170 11.79 -8.91 -12.72
CA ALA A 170 10.64 -8.82 -11.83
C ALA A 170 10.99 -8.14 -10.49
N VAL A 171 12.16 -8.43 -9.91
CA VAL A 171 12.65 -7.74 -8.69
C VAL A 171 12.89 -6.25 -8.95
N ASN A 172 13.56 -5.90 -10.05
CA ASN A 172 13.79 -4.50 -10.39
C ASN A 172 12.46 -3.74 -10.59
N ASN A 173 11.48 -4.38 -11.23
CA ASN A 173 10.16 -3.83 -11.42
C ASN A 173 9.41 -3.65 -10.09
N ALA A 174 9.44 -4.64 -9.20
CA ALA A 174 8.83 -4.55 -7.87
C ALA A 174 9.42 -3.40 -7.03
N VAL A 175 10.73 -3.19 -7.08
CA VAL A 175 11.39 -2.04 -6.44
C VAL A 175 10.91 -0.72 -7.04
N LYS A 176 10.81 -0.64 -8.37
CA LYS A 176 10.27 0.54 -9.06
C LYS A 176 8.85 0.84 -8.59
N THR A 177 7.99 -0.18 -8.50
CA THR A 177 6.61 -0.06 -8.02
C THR A 177 6.56 0.52 -6.61
N MET A 178 7.34 -0.02 -5.69
CA MET A 178 7.37 0.48 -4.31
C MET A 178 7.82 1.94 -4.23
N ASN A 179 8.85 2.30 -5.01
CA ASN A 179 9.34 3.68 -5.06
C ASN A 179 8.30 4.63 -5.67
N THR A 180 7.56 4.21 -6.69
CA THR A 180 6.46 5.02 -7.26
C THR A 180 5.34 5.21 -6.25
N ILE A 181 4.93 4.16 -5.51
CA ILE A 181 3.90 4.29 -4.46
C ILE A 181 4.36 5.23 -3.34
N GLN A 182 5.62 5.13 -2.92
CA GLN A 182 6.18 6.07 -1.94
C GLN A 182 6.19 7.52 -2.48
N SER A 183 6.46 7.68 -3.78
CA SER A 183 6.44 8.98 -4.46
C SER A 183 5.05 9.60 -4.49
N ILE A 184 3.97 8.81 -4.56
CA ILE A 184 2.59 9.29 -4.43
C ILE A 184 2.40 9.94 -3.06
N SER A 185 2.68 9.20 -1.99
CA SER A 185 2.49 9.72 -0.62
C SER A 185 3.39 10.92 -0.33
N THR A 186 4.63 10.93 -0.83
CA THR A 186 5.58 12.02 -0.62
C THR A 186 5.18 13.27 -1.40
N THR A 187 4.73 13.12 -2.65
CA THR A 187 4.25 14.24 -3.48
C THR A 187 2.99 14.85 -2.89
N ALA A 188 2.01 14.03 -2.52
CA ALA A 188 0.79 14.51 -1.86
C ALA A 188 1.10 15.17 -0.50
N GLY A 189 1.99 14.57 0.31
CA GLY A 189 2.34 15.10 1.63
C GLY A 189 3.07 16.45 1.63
N LYS A 190 3.69 16.84 0.51
CA LYS A 190 4.30 18.17 0.34
C LYS A 190 3.27 19.27 0.16
N ILE A 191 2.05 18.93 -0.25
CA ILE A 191 0.99 19.89 -0.57
C ILE A 191 0.14 20.07 0.70
N GLN A 192 0.26 21.25 1.33
CA GLN A 192 -0.47 21.58 2.57
C GLN A 192 -1.77 22.36 2.30
N ARG A 193 -2.02 22.73 1.05
CA ARG A 193 -3.22 23.43 0.57
C ARG A 193 -4.14 22.49 -0.23
N PRO A 194 -5.34 22.90 -0.63
CA PRO A 194 -6.12 22.14 -1.60
C PRO A 194 -5.33 21.91 -2.90
N PHE A 195 -5.57 20.76 -3.55
CA PHE A 195 -4.90 20.41 -4.79
C PHE A 195 -5.25 21.37 -5.92
N GLU A 196 -4.23 21.79 -6.66
CA GLU A 196 -4.38 22.37 -7.99
C GLU A 196 -4.61 21.25 -9.02
N LYS A 197 -5.16 21.62 -10.18
CA LYS A 197 -5.52 20.66 -11.24
C LYS A 197 -4.30 19.89 -11.74
N GLU A 198 -3.19 20.59 -11.93
CA GLU A 198 -1.92 20.05 -12.41
C GLU A 198 -1.36 19.03 -11.42
N GLU A 199 -1.47 19.29 -10.12
CA GLU A 199 -1.03 18.39 -9.05
C GLU A 199 -1.88 17.10 -9.01
N MET A 200 -3.20 17.22 -9.20
CA MET A 200 -4.08 16.05 -9.31
C MET A 200 -3.70 15.18 -10.51
N ILE A 201 -3.41 15.79 -11.66
CA ILE A 201 -2.98 15.09 -12.86
C ILE A 201 -1.64 14.40 -12.62
N GLN A 202 -0.68 15.08 -11.99
CA GLN A 202 0.61 14.49 -11.64
C GLN A 202 0.47 13.26 -10.73
N ILE A 203 -0.38 13.33 -9.71
CA ILE A 203 -0.64 12.18 -8.83
C ILE A 203 -1.37 11.06 -9.59
N ALA A 204 -2.30 11.40 -10.48
CA ALA A 204 -2.97 10.42 -11.33
C ALA A 204 -1.99 9.68 -12.26
N ASP A 205 -0.99 10.39 -12.80
CA ASP A 205 0.07 9.79 -13.62
C ASP A 205 0.95 8.83 -12.79
N LEU A 206 1.24 9.15 -11.52
CA LEU A 206 1.94 8.22 -10.63
C LEU A 206 1.11 6.96 -10.37
N TYR A 207 -0.21 7.07 -10.15
CA TYR A 207 -1.08 5.90 -10.03
C TYR A 207 -1.13 5.07 -11.33
N ARG A 208 -1.13 5.73 -12.50
CA ARG A 208 -1.02 5.07 -13.79
C ARG A 208 0.27 4.25 -13.88
N ASP A 209 1.38 4.82 -13.46
CA ASP A 209 2.68 4.16 -13.47
C ASP A 209 2.71 2.94 -12.54
N VAL A 210 2.11 3.05 -11.33
CA VAL A 210 1.94 1.90 -10.42
C VAL A 210 1.15 0.78 -11.10
N ARG A 211 0.02 1.11 -11.74
CA ARG A 211 -0.81 0.14 -12.46
C ARG A 211 -0.02 -0.55 -13.58
N LEU A 212 0.69 0.20 -14.41
CA LEU A 212 1.49 -0.35 -15.51
C LEU A 212 2.59 -1.28 -14.99
N GLN A 213 3.28 -0.88 -13.92
CA GLN A 213 4.35 -1.68 -13.31
C GLN A 213 3.80 -2.96 -12.67
N LEU A 214 2.66 -2.91 -11.97
CA LEU A 214 1.99 -4.09 -11.43
C LEU A 214 1.46 -5.02 -12.54
N ASN A 215 0.91 -4.48 -13.63
CA ASN A 215 0.50 -5.28 -14.78
C ASN A 215 1.70 -5.95 -15.46
N GLN A 216 2.85 -5.26 -15.52
CA GLN A 216 4.08 -5.86 -16.03
C GLN A 216 4.57 -7.04 -15.16
N MET A 217 4.24 -7.07 -13.86
CA MET A 217 4.53 -8.24 -13.01
C MET A 217 3.79 -9.50 -13.49
N TYR A 218 2.54 -9.34 -13.96
CA TYR A 218 1.78 -10.43 -14.56
C TYR A 218 2.45 -10.97 -15.82
N GLU A 219 3.09 -10.10 -16.60
CA GLU A 219 3.76 -10.50 -17.85
C GLU A 219 4.95 -11.44 -17.64
N TYR A 220 5.62 -11.37 -16.48
CA TYR A 220 6.73 -12.26 -16.13
C TYR A 220 6.29 -13.69 -15.75
N LEU A 221 5.00 -13.91 -15.54
CA LEU A 221 4.48 -15.24 -15.19
C LEU A 221 4.53 -16.19 -16.40
N PRO A 222 4.76 -17.50 -16.17
CA PRO A 222 4.62 -18.49 -17.23
C PRO A 222 3.13 -18.63 -17.63
N PRO A 223 2.83 -19.09 -18.86
CA PRO A 223 1.44 -19.20 -19.34
C PRO A 223 0.50 -19.98 -18.42
N ALA A 224 1.01 -21.02 -17.76
CA ALA A 224 0.25 -21.85 -16.83
C ALA A 224 -0.18 -21.09 -15.54
N GLU A 225 0.60 -20.11 -15.09
CA GLU A 225 0.22 -19.25 -13.96
C GLU A 225 -0.66 -18.09 -14.44
N LYS A 226 -0.39 -17.54 -15.64
CA LYS A 226 -1.20 -16.48 -16.24
C LYS A 226 -2.68 -16.85 -16.35
N SER A 227 -3.00 -18.07 -16.77
CA SER A 227 -4.39 -18.54 -16.88
C SER A 227 -5.16 -18.50 -15.56
N LYS A 228 -4.45 -18.63 -14.43
CA LYS A 228 -5.06 -18.61 -13.09
C LYS A 228 -5.53 -17.23 -12.67
N TYR A 229 -4.90 -16.18 -13.21
CA TYR A 229 -5.25 -14.78 -12.91
C TYR A 229 -5.91 -14.04 -14.06
N TYR A 230 -6.12 -14.69 -15.21
CA TYR A 230 -6.59 -14.04 -16.44
C TYR A 230 -7.88 -13.22 -16.24
N GLY A 231 -8.86 -13.77 -15.51
CA GLY A 231 -10.11 -13.06 -15.21
C GLY A 231 -9.92 -11.77 -14.41
N TYR A 232 -8.92 -11.72 -13.52
CA TYR A 232 -8.60 -10.52 -12.74
C TYR A 232 -7.78 -9.52 -13.58
N PHE A 233 -6.84 -10.01 -14.39
CA PHE A 233 -6.02 -9.17 -15.25
C PHE A 233 -6.85 -8.39 -16.29
N MET A 234 -7.85 -9.05 -16.91
CA MET A 234 -8.77 -8.41 -17.85
C MET A 234 -9.54 -7.24 -17.20
N ALA A 235 -9.98 -7.40 -15.94
CA ALA A 235 -10.72 -6.37 -15.24
C ALA A 235 -9.90 -5.10 -14.95
N VAL A 236 -8.57 -5.20 -14.89
CA VAL A 236 -7.65 -4.07 -14.60
C VAL A 236 -7.14 -3.40 -15.88
N THR A 237 -7.18 -4.12 -17.00
CA THR A 237 -6.66 -3.64 -18.30
C THR A 237 -7.71 -2.91 -19.13
N GLU A 238 -9.00 -3.21 -18.93
CA GLU A 238 -10.15 -2.49 -19.48
C GLU A 238 -10.47 -1.17 -18.72
#